data_AF-A0AAD1MSZ5-F1
#
_entry.id   AF-A0AAD1MSZ5-F1
#
_cell.length_a   1.000
_cell.length_b   1.000
_cell.length_c   1.000
_cell.angle_alpha   90.00
_cell.angle_beta   90.00
_cell.angle_gamma   90.00
#
_symmetry.space_group_name_H-M   'P 1'
#
loop_
_entity.id
_entity.type
_entity.pdbx_description
1 polymer ?
#
loop_
_entity_poly.entity_id
_entity_poly.type
_entity_poly.pdbx_seq_one_letter_code
_entity_poly.pdbx_strand_id
1 'polypeptide(L)'
;MPATIVATTTVNELERAAGWAATGGGNRLPIRDLIRMAARSRHYLAVFDDHTEEVLYLGRARRNATTAQRLALFARDRGCTHPQCTVPFYWCEVHHTHDFCHGGRTDIDDLTQACQPANLLIEKTGWTTKRPGNGRTEWIPPARHDAGQPRTNNYFHPQRYLTDHAGEDEEPD
;
A
#
# COMPACT_ATOMS: atom_id res chain seq x y z
N MET A 1 -17.34 -8.28 20.98
CA MET A 1 -15.94 -8.09 20.56
C MET A 1 -15.81 -6.74 19.90
N PRO A 2 -14.86 -5.85 20.27
CA PRO A 2 -14.62 -4.65 19.49
C PRO A 2 -14.10 -5.06 18.11
N ALA A 3 -14.77 -4.64 17.04
CA ALA A 3 -14.26 -4.81 15.69
C ALA A 3 -13.09 -3.85 15.48
N THR A 4 -11.97 -4.34 14.94
CA THR A 4 -10.84 -3.48 14.53
C THR A 4 -11.05 -3.10 13.08
N ILE A 5 -11.07 -1.79 12.79
CA ILE A 5 -11.26 -1.27 11.43
C ILE A 5 -10.08 -0.40 11.08
N VAL A 6 -9.47 -0.72 9.94
CA VAL A 6 -8.38 0.03 9.35
C VAL A 6 -8.97 0.88 8.23
N ALA A 7 -8.77 2.20 8.28
CA ALA A 7 -9.30 3.14 7.30
C ALA A 7 -8.33 4.30 7.06
N THR A 8 -8.32 4.84 5.85
CA THR A 8 -7.47 5.97 5.43
C THR A 8 -8.33 7.09 4.84
N THR A 9 -7.96 8.33 5.12
CA THR A 9 -8.60 9.56 4.63
C THR A 9 -7.57 10.69 4.62
N THR A 10 -7.93 11.86 4.10
CA THR A 10 -7.09 13.07 4.14
C THR A 10 -7.41 13.94 5.36
N VAL A 11 -6.46 14.78 5.78
CA VAL A 11 -6.67 15.76 6.88
C VAL A 11 -7.83 16.71 6.54
N ASN A 12 -7.88 17.23 5.31
CA ASN A 12 -8.94 18.13 4.87
C ASN A 12 -10.35 17.48 4.92
N GLU A 13 -10.48 16.19 4.59
CA GLU A 13 -11.75 15.46 4.74
C GLU A 13 -12.16 15.34 6.22
N LEU A 14 -11.19 15.09 7.10
CA LEU A 14 -11.42 15.00 8.55
C LEU A 14 -11.82 16.35 9.15
N GLU A 15 -11.10 17.43 8.82
CA GLU A 15 -11.38 18.80 9.28
C GLU A 15 -12.75 19.31 8.83
N ARG A 16 -13.17 18.97 7.60
CA ARG A 16 -14.50 19.32 7.07
C ARG A 16 -15.61 18.40 7.55
N ALA A 17 -15.27 17.30 8.22
CA ALA A 17 -16.19 16.21 8.57
C ALA A 17 -17.05 15.74 7.38
N ALA A 18 -16.46 15.72 6.19
CA ALA A 18 -17.14 15.47 4.92
C ALA A 18 -16.20 14.77 3.93
N GLY A 19 -16.76 13.90 3.08
CA GLY A 19 -15.99 13.07 2.15
C GLY A 19 -16.08 11.58 2.49
N TRP A 20 -15.09 10.81 2.02
CA TRP A 20 -15.11 9.35 2.12
C TRP A 20 -13.76 8.78 2.54
N ALA A 21 -13.74 8.01 3.62
CA ALA A 21 -12.60 7.18 3.97
C ALA A 21 -12.61 5.86 3.18
N ALA A 22 -11.43 5.37 2.80
CA ALA A 22 -11.26 4.03 2.26
C ALA A 22 -10.93 3.05 3.39
N THR A 23 -11.65 1.94 3.48
CA THR A 23 -11.41 0.89 4.48
C THR A 23 -10.44 -0.17 3.97
N GLY A 24 -9.79 -0.92 4.87
CA GLY A 24 -8.94 -2.07 4.54
C GLY A 24 -9.67 -3.20 3.81
N GLY A 25 -11.01 -3.21 3.84
CA GLY A 25 -11.84 -4.12 3.08
C GLY A 25 -12.20 -3.64 1.67
N GLY A 26 -11.71 -2.47 1.24
CA GLY A 26 -11.98 -1.89 -0.07
C GLY A 26 -13.27 -1.06 -0.16
N ASN A 27 -14.08 -1.02 0.91
CA ASN A 27 -15.31 -0.23 0.95
C ASN A 27 -15.03 1.24 1.26
N ARG A 28 -15.92 2.13 0.80
CA ARG A 28 -15.95 3.54 1.18
C ARG A 28 -16.84 3.74 2.40
N LEU A 29 -16.37 4.52 3.36
CA LEU A 29 -17.08 4.86 4.58
C LEU A 29 -17.23 6.39 4.68
N PRO A 30 -18.44 6.95 4.89
CA PRO A 30 -18.59 8.38 5.12
C PRO A 30 -17.73 8.84 6.30
N ILE A 31 -17.10 10.02 6.19
CA ILE A 31 -16.21 10.52 7.24
C ILE A 31 -16.92 10.69 8.59
N ARG A 32 -18.21 11.04 8.57
CA ARG A 32 -19.03 11.14 9.79
C ARG A 32 -19.15 9.80 10.52
N ASP A 33 -19.28 8.71 9.77
CA ASP A 33 -19.34 7.36 10.34
C ASP A 33 -17.96 6.94 10.85
N LEU A 34 -16.89 7.23 10.10
CA LEU A 34 -15.52 7.00 10.57
C LEU A 34 -15.25 7.73 11.90
N ILE A 35 -15.60 9.01 12.02
CA ILE A 35 -15.44 9.79 13.26
C ILE A 35 -16.25 9.18 14.41
N ARG A 36 -17.51 8.81 14.15
CA ARG A 36 -18.38 8.18 15.16
C ARG A 36 -17.81 6.85 15.66
N MET A 37 -17.26 6.04 14.76
CA MET A 37 -16.64 4.76 15.10
C MET A 37 -15.31 4.95 15.83
N ALA A 38 -14.51 5.91 15.38
CA ALA A 38 -13.26 6.28 16.01
C ALA A 38 -13.46 6.71 17.47
N ALA A 39 -14.47 7.53 17.77
CA ALA A 39 -14.73 8.06 19.13
C ALA A 39 -14.87 6.99 20.25
N ARG A 40 -15.08 5.71 19.90
CA ARG A 40 -15.21 4.58 20.84
C ARG A 40 -14.16 3.49 20.63
N SER A 41 -13.12 3.74 19.85
CA SER A 41 -12.11 2.76 19.43
C SER A 41 -10.77 2.98 20.13
N ARG A 42 -9.93 1.95 20.18
CA ARG A 42 -8.50 2.11 20.49
C ARG A 42 -7.78 2.52 19.20
N HIS A 43 -7.18 3.70 19.21
CA HIS A 43 -6.61 4.30 18.01
C HIS A 43 -5.18 3.84 17.78
N TYR A 44 -4.86 3.57 16.52
CA TYR A 44 -3.50 3.46 16.02
C TYR A 44 -3.39 4.49 14.89
N LEU A 45 -2.55 5.51 15.08
CA LEU A 45 -2.32 6.58 14.09
C LEU A 45 -0.97 6.31 13.42
N ALA A 46 -0.96 6.25 12.09
CA ALA A 46 0.26 6.26 11.29
C ALA A 46 0.38 7.65 10.65
N VAL A 47 1.33 8.45 11.13
CA VAL A 47 1.76 9.70 10.49
C VAL A 47 2.82 9.32 9.45
N PHE A 48 2.95 10.06 8.32
CA PHE A 48 3.93 9.79 7.24
C PHE A 48 4.96 10.93 6.99
N ASP A 49 5.02 11.92 7.89
CA ASP A 49 6.10 12.92 8.01
C ASP A 49 6.75 12.89 9.43
N ASP A 50 8.08 13.01 9.53
CA ASP A 50 8.97 13.03 10.75
C ASP A 50 8.53 12.18 12.00
N HIS A 51 8.96 10.91 12.11
CA HIS A 51 8.25 9.88 12.91
C HIS A 51 8.62 9.61 14.36
N THR A 52 7.58 9.15 15.07
CA THR A 52 7.46 8.80 16.50
C THR A 52 7.54 7.29 16.77
N GLU A 53 8.36 6.91 17.75
CA GLU A 53 8.47 5.69 18.61
C GLU A 53 8.38 4.26 18.02
N GLU A 54 7.72 3.99 16.90
CA GLU A 54 7.62 2.62 16.32
C GLU A 54 8.68 2.35 15.25
N VAL A 55 9.32 1.17 15.31
CA VAL A 55 10.40 0.82 14.39
C VAL A 55 9.85 0.33 13.05
N LEU A 56 9.96 1.18 12.01
CA LEU A 56 9.61 0.84 10.63
C LEU A 56 10.75 0.13 9.86
N TYR A 57 11.93 0.05 10.47
CA TYR A 57 13.13 -0.56 9.89
C TYR A 57 13.66 -1.66 10.82
N LEU A 58 13.40 -2.93 10.48
CA LEU A 58 13.82 -4.09 11.28
C LEU A 58 15.06 -4.79 10.73
N GLY A 59 15.53 -4.40 9.55
CA GLY A 59 16.58 -5.11 8.82
C GLY A 59 16.22 -6.59 8.67
N ARG A 60 17.10 -7.48 9.13
CA ARG A 60 16.87 -8.93 9.14
C ARG A 60 16.54 -9.51 10.52
N ALA A 61 16.29 -8.67 11.53
CA ALA A 61 16.02 -9.13 12.89
C ALA A 61 14.73 -9.97 12.99
N ARG A 62 13.77 -9.74 12.10
CA ARG A 62 12.53 -10.51 11.98
C ARG A 62 12.11 -10.61 10.52
N ARG A 63 11.51 -11.74 10.15
CA ARG A 63 10.94 -11.94 8.81
C ARG A 63 9.60 -11.24 8.64
N ASN A 64 8.75 -11.27 9.65
CA ASN A 64 7.37 -10.79 9.53
C ASN A 64 7.26 -9.31 9.86
N ALA A 65 6.50 -8.58 9.04
CA ALA A 65 6.23 -7.16 9.26
C ALA A 65 5.44 -6.92 10.55
N THR A 66 5.78 -5.85 11.27
CA THR A 66 5.05 -5.44 12.48
C THR A 66 3.66 -4.90 12.15
N THR A 67 2.81 -4.75 13.17
CA THR A 67 1.52 -4.05 13.02
C THR A 67 1.70 -2.64 12.47
N ALA A 68 2.70 -1.89 12.96
CA ALA A 68 3.01 -0.54 12.47
C ALA A 68 3.36 -0.56 10.97
N GLN A 69 4.23 -1.47 10.53
CA GLN A 69 4.56 -1.62 9.11
C GLN A 69 3.34 -2.04 8.28
N ARG A 70 2.48 -2.93 8.78
CA ARG A 70 1.23 -3.31 8.09
C ARG A 70 0.28 -2.12 7.92
N LEU A 71 0.10 -1.30 8.95
CA LEU A 71 -0.71 -0.08 8.87
C LEU A 71 -0.07 0.96 7.93
N ALA A 72 1.27 1.06 7.96
CA ALA A 72 2.02 1.93 7.06
C ALA A 72 1.77 1.55 5.59
N LEU A 73 1.91 0.25 5.29
CA LEU A 73 1.61 -0.31 3.97
C LEU A 73 0.13 -0.16 3.59
N PHE A 74 -0.81 -0.28 4.53
CA PHE A 74 -2.22 -0.05 4.23
C PHE A 74 -2.47 1.39 3.74
N ALA A 75 -1.95 2.40 4.45
CA ALA A 75 -2.20 3.78 4.07
C ALA A 75 -1.60 4.09 2.69
N ARG A 76 -0.44 3.48 2.39
CA ARG A 76 0.28 3.65 1.12
C ARG A 76 -0.32 2.88 -0.06
N ASP A 77 -0.63 1.60 0.12
CA ASP A 77 -0.95 0.67 -0.98
C ASP A 77 -2.47 0.41 -1.08
N ARG A 78 -3.20 0.45 0.03
CA ARG A 78 -4.66 0.21 0.19
C ARG A 78 -5.19 -1.17 -0.27
N GLY A 79 -4.39 -1.94 -0.99
CA GLY A 79 -4.65 -3.30 -1.44
C GLY A 79 -3.47 -3.87 -2.23
N CYS A 80 -3.72 -4.92 -3.02
CA CYS A 80 -2.67 -5.58 -3.78
C CYS A 80 -2.02 -4.61 -4.79
N THR A 81 -0.69 -4.55 -4.79
CA THR A 81 0.06 -3.65 -5.69
C THR A 81 0.26 -4.20 -7.10
N HIS A 82 -0.09 -5.46 -7.36
CA HIS A 82 -0.02 -6.05 -8.70
C HIS A 82 -0.93 -5.26 -9.66
N PRO A 83 -0.46 -4.91 -10.88
CA PRO A 83 -1.24 -4.19 -11.88
C PRO A 83 -2.65 -4.72 -12.01
N GLN A 84 -3.63 -3.80 -11.99
CA GLN A 84 -5.06 -4.05 -12.16
C GLN A 84 -5.71 -4.99 -11.12
N CYS A 85 -4.99 -5.42 -10.08
CA CYS A 85 -5.55 -6.26 -9.04
C CYS A 85 -6.52 -5.45 -8.16
N THR A 86 -7.69 -6.00 -7.88
CA THR A 86 -8.74 -5.35 -7.08
C THR A 86 -8.84 -5.92 -5.66
N VAL A 87 -7.95 -6.86 -5.30
CA VAL A 87 -7.96 -7.51 -3.99
C VAL A 87 -7.56 -6.50 -2.90
N PRO A 88 -8.43 -6.23 -1.91
CA PRO A 88 -8.18 -5.20 -0.91
C PRO A 88 -7.24 -5.69 0.20
N PHE A 89 -6.71 -4.74 0.98
CA PHE A 89 -5.66 -4.96 1.97
C PHE A 89 -5.90 -6.13 2.95
N TYR A 90 -7.14 -6.37 3.39
CA TYR A 90 -7.44 -7.49 4.30
C TYR A 90 -7.16 -8.87 3.72
N TRP A 91 -7.06 -8.99 2.40
CA TRP A 91 -6.73 -10.22 1.68
C TRP A 91 -5.30 -10.17 1.10
N CYS A 92 -4.47 -9.25 1.60
CA CYS A 92 -3.09 -9.10 1.22
C CYS A 92 -2.12 -9.53 2.32
N GLU A 93 -1.00 -10.07 1.86
CA GLU A 93 0.18 -10.37 2.64
C GLU A 93 1.24 -9.30 2.40
N VAL A 94 2.16 -9.16 3.35
CA VAL A 94 3.32 -8.30 3.18
C VAL A 94 4.39 -9.08 2.44
N HIS A 95 4.72 -8.62 1.25
CA HIS A 95 5.74 -9.17 0.36
C HIS A 95 7.03 -8.35 0.46
N HIS A 96 8.17 -9.04 0.51
CA HIS A 96 9.49 -8.42 0.41
C HIS A 96 9.88 -8.29 -1.05
N THR A 97 10.06 -7.08 -1.56
CA THR A 97 10.44 -6.86 -2.96
C THR A 97 11.80 -7.45 -3.32
N HIS A 98 12.71 -7.50 -2.36
CA HIS A 98 13.85 -8.41 -2.37
C HIS A 98 13.56 -9.56 -1.39
N ASP A 99 13.44 -10.79 -1.86
CA ASP A 99 13.02 -11.93 -1.03
C ASP A 99 13.86 -12.05 0.26
N PHE A 100 13.18 -12.25 1.40
CA PHE A 100 13.84 -12.41 2.70
C PHE A 100 14.85 -13.57 2.72
N CYS A 101 14.55 -14.68 2.03
CA CYS A 101 15.45 -15.83 1.90
C CYS A 101 16.72 -15.51 1.11
N HIS A 102 16.68 -14.49 0.25
CA HIS A 102 17.80 -14.03 -0.58
C HIS A 102 18.53 -12.82 0.00
N GLY A 103 18.19 -12.39 1.22
CA GLY A 103 18.84 -11.26 1.90
C GLY A 103 17.95 -10.03 2.12
N GLY A 104 16.68 -10.11 1.71
CA GLY A 104 15.66 -9.08 1.94
C GLY A 104 15.57 -8.57 3.37
N ARG A 105 15.32 -7.27 3.51
CA ARG A 105 15.11 -6.59 4.79
C ARG A 105 13.62 -6.37 5.01
N THR A 106 13.19 -6.51 6.25
CA THR A 106 11.84 -6.16 6.71
C THR A 106 11.81 -4.67 7.06
N ASP A 107 12.09 -3.84 6.06
CA ASP A 107 12.11 -2.38 6.16
C ASP A 107 11.01 -1.80 5.29
N ILE A 108 10.38 -0.71 5.74
CA ILE A 108 9.18 -0.21 5.08
C ILE A 108 9.37 0.11 3.59
N ASP A 109 10.59 0.42 3.16
CA ASP A 109 10.99 0.69 1.77
C ASP A 109 11.23 -0.55 0.90
N ASP A 110 11.37 -1.72 1.53
CA ASP A 110 11.56 -3.00 0.86
C ASP A 110 10.27 -3.85 0.84
N LEU A 111 9.22 -3.39 1.53
CA LEU A 111 7.96 -4.11 1.68
C LEU A 111 6.84 -3.57 0.76
N THR A 112 5.93 -4.45 0.34
CA THR A 112 4.74 -4.13 -0.46
C THR A 112 3.55 -5.04 -0.13
N GLN A 113 2.33 -4.64 -0.48
CA GLN A 113 1.15 -5.52 -0.40
C GLN A 113 0.99 -6.40 -1.64
N ALA A 114 0.80 -7.70 -1.44
CA ALA A 114 0.47 -8.68 -2.48
C ALA A 114 -0.64 -9.64 -2.00
N CYS A 115 -1.67 -9.88 -2.81
CA CYS A 115 -2.63 -10.95 -2.53
C CYS A 115 -2.00 -12.32 -2.80
N GLN A 116 -2.56 -13.39 -2.23
CA GLN A 116 -2.03 -14.75 -2.39
C GLN A 116 -1.80 -15.15 -3.86
N PRO A 117 -2.74 -14.93 -4.82
CA PRO A 117 -2.47 -15.24 -6.23
C PRO A 117 -1.29 -14.45 -6.82
N ALA A 118 -1.16 -13.17 -6.48
CA ALA A 118 -0.06 -12.34 -6.96
C ALA A 118 1.28 -12.74 -6.34
N ASN A 119 1.28 -13.14 -5.06
CA ASN A 119 2.47 -13.66 -4.39
C ASN A 119 2.96 -14.96 -5.06
N LEU A 120 2.04 -15.86 -5.40
CA LEU A 120 2.36 -17.08 -6.15
C LEU A 120 2.90 -16.81 -7.57
N LEU A 121 2.50 -15.72 -8.24
CA LEU A 121 3.09 -15.35 -9.53
C LEU A 121 4.61 -15.12 -9.42
N ILE A 122 5.04 -14.45 -8.35
CA ILE A 122 6.47 -14.22 -8.08
C ILE A 122 7.17 -15.56 -7.88
N GLU A 123 6.66 -16.38 -6.95
CA GLU A 123 7.30 -17.65 -6.59
C GLU A 123 7.37 -18.66 -7.75
N LYS A 124 6.37 -18.68 -8.63
CA LYS A 124 6.16 -19.80 -9.58
C LYS A 124 6.45 -19.47 -11.03
N THR A 125 6.49 -18.19 -11.41
CA THR A 125 6.44 -17.83 -12.84
C THR A 125 7.53 -16.87 -13.30
N GLY A 126 8.38 -16.38 -12.38
CA GLY A 126 9.50 -15.49 -12.71
C GLY A 126 9.12 -14.01 -12.77
N TRP A 127 7.95 -13.64 -12.26
CA TRP A 127 7.65 -12.24 -11.96
C TRP A 127 8.55 -11.76 -10.83
N THR A 128 8.94 -10.49 -10.88
CA THR A 128 9.70 -9.84 -9.80
C THR A 128 9.05 -8.52 -9.44
N THR A 129 9.42 -7.98 -8.28
CA THR A 129 8.95 -6.67 -7.84
C THR A 129 10.15 -5.77 -7.54
N LYS A 130 9.99 -4.48 -7.80
CA LYS A 130 11.00 -3.45 -7.51
C LYS A 130 10.33 -2.24 -6.90
N ARG A 131 11.03 -1.56 -6.00
CA ARG A 131 10.65 -0.24 -5.49
C ARG A 131 11.73 0.77 -5.85
N PRO A 132 11.48 1.67 -6.82
CA PRO A 132 12.48 2.63 -7.27
C PRO A 132 12.63 3.86 -6.36
N GLY A 133 11.91 3.94 -5.23
CA GLY A 133 11.97 5.07 -4.29
C GLY A 133 10.86 6.11 -4.46
N ASN A 134 10.01 6.00 -5.48
CA ASN A 134 8.85 6.89 -5.72
C ASN A 134 7.59 6.52 -4.89
N GLY A 135 7.75 5.71 -3.83
CA GLY A 135 6.64 5.22 -3.02
C GLY A 135 5.73 4.19 -3.72
N ARG A 136 6.09 3.69 -4.90
CA ARG A 136 5.32 2.70 -5.66
C ARG A 136 6.08 1.39 -5.81
N THR A 137 5.32 0.33 -6.06
CA THR A 137 5.85 -1.00 -6.37
C THR A 137 5.61 -1.28 -7.85
N GLU A 138 6.70 -1.58 -8.54
CA GLU A 138 6.70 -2.03 -9.92
C GLU A 138 6.74 -3.56 -9.95
N TRP A 139 5.84 -4.15 -10.73
CA TRP A 139 5.76 -5.58 -11.02
C TRP A 139 6.33 -5.82 -12.40
N ILE A 140 7.43 -6.55 -12.45
CA ILE A 140 8.19 -6.81 -13.67
C ILE A 140 7.87 -8.24 -14.13
N PRO A 141 7.24 -8.41 -15.30
CA PRO A 141 6.97 -9.72 -15.87
C PRO A 141 8.26 -10.40 -16.31
N PRO A 142 8.29 -11.74 -16.42
CA PRO A 142 9.34 -12.42 -17.17
C PRO A 142 9.26 -12.02 -18.65
N ALA A 143 10.40 -11.98 -19.35
CA ALA A 143 10.51 -11.44 -20.71
C ALA A 143 9.47 -11.97 -21.71
N ARG A 144 9.13 -13.27 -21.64
CA ARG A 144 8.11 -13.89 -22.51
C ARG A 144 6.68 -13.38 -22.30
N HIS A 145 6.42 -12.74 -21.16
CA HIS A 145 5.13 -12.17 -20.78
C HIS A 145 5.18 -10.64 -20.74
N ASP A 146 6.28 -10.03 -21.23
CA ASP A 146 6.41 -8.59 -21.30
C ASP A 146 5.89 -8.07 -22.64
N ALA A 147 4.70 -7.46 -22.60
CA ALA A 147 4.00 -6.91 -23.76
C ALA A 147 3.72 -5.40 -23.59
N GLY A 148 4.47 -4.71 -22.72
CA GLY A 148 4.26 -3.29 -22.44
C GLY A 148 3.10 -2.99 -21.48
N GLN A 149 2.61 -3.99 -20.74
CA GLN A 149 1.57 -3.78 -19.73
C GLN A 149 2.04 -2.85 -18.59
N PRO A 150 1.11 -2.16 -17.91
CA PRO A 150 1.44 -1.32 -16.76
C PRO A 150 2.21 -2.09 -15.69
N ARG A 151 3.22 -1.45 -15.09
CA ARG A 151 4.03 -2.04 -14.01
C ARG A 151 3.42 -1.84 -12.62
N THR A 152 2.45 -0.97 -12.51
CA THR A 152 1.95 -0.46 -11.23
C THR A 152 0.44 -0.49 -11.16
N ASN A 153 -0.12 -0.61 -9.95
CA ASN A 153 -1.56 -0.57 -9.74
C ASN A 153 -2.07 0.80 -9.28
N ASN A 154 -2.99 1.38 -10.06
CA ASN A 154 -3.68 2.63 -9.72
C ASN A 154 -5.13 2.41 -9.24
N TYR A 155 -5.63 1.17 -9.16
CA TYR A 155 -7.01 0.85 -8.77
C TYR A 155 -7.43 1.48 -7.43
N PHE A 156 -6.58 1.36 -6.40
CA PHE A 156 -6.87 1.92 -5.06
C PHE A 156 -6.50 3.41 -4.89
N HIS A 157 -5.86 3.99 -5.90
CA HIS A 157 -5.42 5.39 -5.94
C HIS A 157 -5.82 6.03 -7.28
N PRO A 158 -7.13 6.11 -7.59
CA PRO A 158 -7.59 6.61 -8.88
C PRO A 158 -7.21 8.08 -9.12
N GLN A 159 -6.91 8.84 -8.06
CA GLN A 159 -6.41 10.21 -8.19
C GLN A 159 -5.08 10.29 -8.95
N ARG A 160 -4.29 9.20 -8.98
CA ARG A 160 -3.00 9.16 -9.69
C ARG A 160 -3.13 9.30 -11.20
N TYR A 161 -4.26 8.87 -11.77
CA TYR A 161 -4.53 9.12 -13.20
C TYR A 161 -4.61 10.61 -13.55
N LEU A 162 -4.81 11.49 -12.57
CA LEU A 162 -4.87 12.94 -12.79
C LEU A 162 -3.52 13.62 -12.58
N THR A 163 -2.66 13.04 -11.73
CA THR A 163 -1.37 13.64 -11.35
C THR A 163 -0.20 13.10 -12.17
N ASP A 164 -0.27 11.85 -12.63
CA ASP A 164 0.82 11.21 -13.36
C ASP A 164 1.00 11.79 -14.79
N HIS A 165 -0.01 12.46 -15.34
CA HIS A 165 0.06 13.15 -16.66
C HIS A 165 0.49 14.63 -16.56
N ALA A 166 0.44 15.24 -15.37
CA ALA A 166 0.71 16.67 -15.21
C ALA A 166 2.18 17.07 -15.43
N GLY A 167 3.10 16.10 -15.50
CA GLY A 167 4.52 16.32 -15.78
C GLY A 167 4.95 16.06 -17.22
N GLU A 168 4.04 15.66 -18.12
CA GLU A 168 4.33 15.48 -19.55
C GLU A 168 3.99 16.75 -20.37
N ASP A 169 3.26 17.70 -19.79
CA ASP A 169 2.81 18.95 -20.43
C ASP A 169 3.76 20.15 -20.21
N GLU A 170 4.86 19.98 -19.47
CA GLU A 170 5.93 21.00 -19.42
C GLU A 170 6.85 20.81 -20.65
N GLU A 171 6.55 21.54 -21.73
CA GLU A 171 7.46 21.68 -22.88
C GLU A 171 8.84 22.19 -22.40
N PRO A 172 9.94 21.62 -22.91
CA PRO A 172 11.27 22.14 -22.59
C PRO A 172 11.50 23.49 -23.29
N ASP A 173 11.80 24.54 -22.50
CA ASP A 173 12.32 25.83 -22.97
C ASP A 173 13.66 25.69 -23.74
#